data_AF-J4HS08-F1
#
_entry.id   AF-J4HS08-F1
#
_cell.length_a   1.000
_cell.length_b   1.000
_cell.length_c   1.000
_cell.angle_alpha   90.00
_cell.angle_beta   90.00
_cell.angle_gamma   90.00
#
_symmetry.space_group_name_H-M   'P 1'
#
loop_
_entity.id
_entity.type
_entity.pdbx_description
1 polymer ?
#
loop_
_entity_poly.entity_id
_entity_poly.type
_entity_poly.pdbx_seq_one_letter_code
_entity_poly.pdbx_strand_id
1 'polypeptide(L)'
;MRAARKYDMEAVQRHLADELVKFAEQEPLRVFAVAFDLELYEICRKAAKLSLRKAICQSERVPLELGSLPSPVFYQLMRYRTRCTEAAQEVLTNLRWVLTQILGRKGNKIVTRLRHDYVQVSYEWPALWIWFRCTSCLPHCDKLVPFSGAAEHTPRMWWKEYVDRVWYALEGRPVGSVSGEMNIFEPSIRRAVTCTVCAPDAYKDLKEFSEQLASRIDKAVSMVGQPVNVYSSK
;
A
#
# COMPACT_ATOMS: atom_id res chain seq x y z
N MET A 1 -8.08 -23.81 24.63
CA MET A 1 -6.90 -24.55 24.13
C MET A 1 -6.01 -25.15 25.23
N ARG A 2 -5.74 -24.47 26.35
CA ARG A 2 -4.89 -25.04 27.42
C ARG A 2 -5.34 -26.43 27.91
N ALA A 3 -6.65 -26.66 28.06
CA ALA A 3 -7.21 -27.97 28.38
C ALA A 3 -6.97 -29.01 27.26
N ALA A 4 -7.28 -28.68 26.00
CA ALA A 4 -7.05 -29.58 24.86
C ALA A 4 -5.56 -29.96 24.66
N ARG A 5 -4.62 -29.08 25.02
CA ARG A 5 -3.18 -29.39 25.04
C ARG A 5 -2.82 -30.34 26.19
N LYS A 6 -3.38 -30.09 27.38
CA LYS A 6 -3.20 -30.95 28.57
C LYS A 6 -3.72 -32.38 28.36
N TYR A 7 -4.73 -32.56 27.52
CA TYR A 7 -5.36 -33.85 27.24
C TYR A 7 -5.04 -34.42 25.85
N ASP A 8 -4.01 -33.89 25.17
CA ASP A 8 -3.53 -34.33 23.86
C ASP A 8 -4.60 -34.51 22.76
N MET A 9 -5.59 -33.62 22.76
CA MET A 9 -6.72 -33.67 21.82
C MET A 9 -6.34 -32.97 20.51
N GLU A 10 -5.48 -33.58 19.69
CA GLU A 10 -4.93 -32.99 18.46
C GLU A 10 -5.99 -32.44 17.49
N ALA A 11 -7.10 -33.17 17.32
CA ALA A 11 -8.20 -32.74 16.44
C ALA A 11 -8.85 -31.43 16.93
N VAL A 12 -8.99 -31.28 18.25
CA VAL A 12 -9.53 -30.08 18.89
C VAL A 12 -8.52 -28.92 18.78
N GLN A 13 -7.22 -29.20 18.89
CA GLN A 13 -6.17 -28.20 18.71
C GLN A 13 -6.16 -27.64 17.28
N ARG A 14 -6.26 -28.50 16.26
CA ARG A 14 -6.35 -28.09 14.86
C ARG A 14 -7.59 -27.22 14.60
N HIS A 15 -8.75 -27.66 15.07
CA HIS A 15 -9.99 -26.88 14.90
C HIS A 15 -9.90 -25.49 15.55
N LEU A 16 -9.37 -25.41 16.78
CA LEU A 16 -9.22 -24.14 17.49
C LEU A 16 -8.15 -23.23 16.85
N ALA A 17 -7.11 -23.80 16.23
CA ALA A 17 -6.13 -23.05 15.45
C ALA A 17 -6.76 -22.42 14.19
N ASP A 18 -7.61 -23.16 13.48
CA ASP A 18 -8.32 -22.64 12.30
C ASP A 18 -9.27 -21.49 12.68
N GLU A 19 -9.98 -21.61 13.81
CA GLU A 19 -10.82 -20.53 14.32
C GLU A 19 -10.00 -19.29 14.71
N LEU A 20 -8.85 -19.45 15.38
CA LEU A 20 -7.97 -18.31 15.70
C LEU A 20 -7.52 -17.55 14.44
N VAL A 21 -7.23 -18.26 13.34
CA VAL A 21 -6.83 -17.62 12.08
C VAL A 21 -7.95 -16.73 11.53
N LYS A 22 -9.22 -17.17 11.62
CA LYS A 22 -10.38 -16.37 11.21
C LYS A 22 -10.51 -15.09 12.05
N PHE A 23 -10.33 -15.20 13.37
CA PHE A 23 -10.36 -14.05 14.26
C PHE A 23 -9.21 -13.06 14.04
N ALA A 24 -8.09 -13.51 13.46
CA ALA A 24 -6.91 -12.65 13.26
C ALA A 24 -7.18 -11.48 12.31
N GLU A 25 -8.18 -11.58 11.43
CA GLU A 25 -8.58 -10.46 10.56
C GLU A 25 -9.23 -9.32 11.35
N GLN A 26 -9.99 -9.67 12.39
CA GLN A 26 -10.70 -8.71 13.24
C GLN A 26 -9.85 -8.24 14.41
N GLU A 27 -9.09 -9.13 15.05
CA GLU A 27 -8.33 -8.81 16.26
C GLU A 27 -6.91 -9.38 16.20
N PRO A 28 -6.07 -8.91 15.25
CA PRO A 28 -4.75 -9.48 15.01
C PRO A 28 -3.83 -9.42 16.23
N LEU A 29 -3.88 -8.35 17.02
CA LEU A 29 -3.05 -8.21 18.22
C LEU A 29 -3.44 -9.18 19.33
N ARG A 30 -4.75 -9.37 19.51
CA ARG A 30 -5.27 -10.30 20.52
C ARG A 30 -4.96 -11.74 20.13
N VAL A 31 -5.17 -12.09 18.86
CA VAL A 31 -4.78 -13.41 18.33
C VAL A 31 -3.27 -13.62 18.41
N PHE A 32 -2.45 -12.60 18.12
CA PHE A 32 -0.99 -12.69 18.28
C PHE A 32 -0.61 -13.04 19.73
N ALA A 33 -1.20 -12.34 20.72
CA ALA A 33 -0.93 -12.60 22.13
C ALA A 33 -1.36 -14.01 22.57
N VAL A 34 -2.57 -14.42 22.20
CA VAL A 34 -3.09 -15.77 22.50
C VAL A 34 -2.26 -16.86 21.83
N ALA A 35 -1.92 -16.69 20.55
CA ALA A 35 -1.11 -17.64 19.80
C ALA A 35 0.31 -17.75 20.40
N PHE A 36 0.85 -16.65 20.92
CA PHE A 36 2.15 -16.65 21.60
C PHE A 36 2.12 -17.47 22.88
N ASP A 37 1.12 -17.24 23.74
CA ASP A 37 0.93 -18.01 24.99
C ASP A 37 0.75 -19.52 24.75
N LEU A 38 0.18 -19.88 23.60
CA LEU A 38 -0.05 -21.26 23.18
C LEU A 38 1.09 -21.83 22.31
N GLU A 39 2.14 -21.07 22.06
CA GLU A 39 3.31 -21.45 21.23
C GLU A 39 2.94 -21.81 19.77
N LEU A 40 1.85 -21.24 19.26
CA LEU A 40 1.36 -21.43 17.89
C LEU A 40 2.01 -20.41 16.94
N TYR A 41 3.32 -20.53 16.75
CA TYR A 41 4.13 -19.49 16.11
C TYR A 41 3.77 -19.19 14.65
N GLU A 42 3.24 -20.15 13.90
CA GLU A 42 2.72 -19.89 12.55
C GLU A 42 1.51 -18.93 12.58
N ILE A 43 0.64 -19.08 13.59
CA ILE A 43 -0.50 -18.19 13.80
C ILE A 43 0.00 -16.83 14.26
N CYS A 44 1.01 -16.75 15.14
CA CYS A 44 1.66 -15.48 15.49
C CYS A 44 2.14 -14.73 14.25
N ARG A 45 2.82 -15.42 13.32
CA ARG A 45 3.33 -14.81 12.10
C ARG A 45 2.21 -14.32 11.17
N LYS A 46 1.11 -15.08 11.05
CA LYS A 46 -0.08 -14.64 10.30
C LYS A 46 -0.74 -13.42 10.96
N ALA A 47 -0.93 -13.45 12.27
CA ALA A 47 -1.52 -12.36 13.03
C ALA A 47 -0.66 -11.09 13.00
N ALA A 48 0.67 -11.21 13.06
CA ALA A 48 1.60 -10.09 12.90
C ALA A 48 1.45 -9.40 11.53
N LYS A 49 1.34 -10.18 10.45
CA LYS A 49 1.06 -9.64 9.10
C LYS A 49 -0.30 -8.97 9.02
N LEU A 50 -1.35 -9.60 9.56
CA LEU A 50 -2.70 -9.03 9.58
C LEU A 50 -2.78 -7.75 10.41
N SER A 51 -1.92 -7.61 11.43
CA SER A 51 -1.83 -6.37 12.20
C SER A 51 -1.53 -5.17 11.31
N LEU A 52 -0.76 -5.32 10.23
CA LEU A 52 -0.37 -4.23 9.32
C LEU A 52 -1.57 -3.53 8.68
N ARG A 53 -2.72 -4.20 8.59
CA ARG A 53 -3.96 -3.62 8.06
C ARG A 53 -4.66 -2.68 9.04
N LYS A 54 -4.22 -2.62 10.28
CA LYS A 54 -4.85 -1.84 11.36
C LYS A 54 -3.87 -0.84 11.96
N ALA A 55 -4.36 0.37 12.20
CA ALA A 55 -3.64 1.37 12.96
C ALA A 55 -3.72 1.01 14.45
N ILE A 56 -2.65 0.42 14.98
CA ILE A 56 -2.61 -0.09 16.37
C ILE A 56 -2.92 1.01 17.39
N CYS A 57 -2.39 2.21 17.17
CA CYS A 57 -2.54 3.34 18.10
C CYS A 57 -3.92 4.01 18.03
N GLN A 58 -4.82 3.58 17.14
CA GLN A 58 -6.17 4.14 16.98
C GLN A 58 -7.24 3.27 17.65
N SER A 59 -6.87 2.15 18.26
CA SER A 59 -7.82 1.32 19.01
C SER A 59 -8.16 1.97 20.35
N GLU A 60 -9.45 2.16 20.62
CA GLU A 60 -9.95 2.69 21.90
C GLU A 60 -9.63 1.80 23.10
N ARG A 61 -9.38 0.50 22.85
CA ARG A 61 -9.07 -0.48 23.90
C ARG A 61 -7.83 -1.29 23.55
N VAL A 62 -6.93 -1.42 24.52
CA VAL A 62 -5.79 -2.33 24.46
C VAL A 62 -6.30 -3.72 24.85
N PRO A 63 -6.10 -4.77 24.02
CA PRO A 63 -6.50 -6.13 24.39
C PRO A 63 -5.78 -6.57 25.67
N LEU A 64 -6.51 -7.18 26.60
CA LEU A 64 -5.96 -7.60 27.90
C LEU A 64 -4.85 -8.65 27.73
N GLU A 65 -4.95 -9.47 26.70
CA GLU A 65 -4.01 -10.53 26.36
C GLU A 65 -2.62 -9.96 26.04
N LEU A 66 -2.51 -8.71 25.58
CA LEU A 66 -1.20 -8.05 25.41
C LEU A 66 -0.44 -7.92 26.74
N GLY A 67 -1.14 -7.82 27.87
CA GLY A 67 -0.51 -7.77 29.20
C GLY A 67 0.24 -9.04 29.58
N SER A 68 -0.03 -10.16 28.90
CA SER A 68 0.67 -11.43 29.10
C SER A 68 1.93 -11.57 28.22
N LEU A 69 2.11 -10.70 27.23
CA LEU A 69 3.27 -10.76 26.34
C LEU A 69 4.52 -10.21 27.03
N PRO A 70 5.67 -10.91 26.95
CA PRO A 70 6.95 -10.34 27.34
C PRO A 70 7.24 -9.06 26.54
N SER A 71 7.73 -8.01 27.21
CA SER A 71 8.08 -6.74 26.56
C SER A 71 8.98 -6.89 25.32
N PRO A 72 9.99 -7.78 25.29
CA PRO A 72 10.79 -8.02 24.09
C PRO A 72 9.98 -8.51 22.89
N VAL A 73 8.95 -9.33 23.12
CA VAL A 73 8.08 -9.87 22.06
C VAL A 73 7.24 -8.76 21.46
N PHE A 74 6.64 -7.92 22.31
CA PHE A 74 5.87 -6.76 21.85
C PHE A 74 6.76 -5.75 21.11
N TYR A 75 7.97 -5.48 21.61
CA TYR A 75 8.96 -4.64 20.94
C TYR A 75 9.31 -5.16 19.55
N GLN A 76 9.51 -6.47 19.37
CA GLN A 76 9.79 -7.05 18.06
C GLN A 76 8.61 -6.93 17.10
N LEU A 77 7.37 -7.08 17.59
CA LEU A 77 6.18 -6.83 16.78
C LEU A 77 6.13 -5.37 16.29
N MET A 78 6.38 -4.40 17.18
CA MET A 78 6.42 -2.99 16.81
C MET A 78 7.55 -2.71 15.81
N ARG A 79 8.76 -3.22 16.06
CA ARG A 79 9.90 -3.08 15.16
C ARG A 79 9.63 -3.69 13.78
N TYR A 80 8.97 -4.84 13.71
CA TYR A 80 8.53 -5.43 12.45
C TYR A 80 7.60 -4.50 11.68
N ARG A 81 6.62 -3.89 12.36
CA ARG A 81 5.71 -2.93 11.73
C ARG A 81 6.43 -1.70 11.21
N THR A 82 7.32 -1.11 12.02
CA THR A 82 8.13 0.04 11.61
C THR A 82 8.90 -0.25 10.32
N ARG A 83 9.56 -1.40 10.25
CA ARG A 83 10.28 -1.83 9.04
C ARG A 83 9.36 -2.02 7.83
N CYS A 84 8.14 -2.50 8.05
CA CYS A 84 7.14 -2.59 6.98
C CYS A 84 6.69 -1.21 6.51
N THR A 85 6.48 -0.26 7.42
CA THR A 85 6.16 1.13 7.12
C THR A 85 7.27 1.78 6.30
N GLU A 86 8.53 1.66 6.75
CA GLU A 86 9.70 2.17 6.02
C GLU A 86 9.77 1.58 4.60
N ALA A 87 9.62 0.27 4.46
CA ALA A 87 9.64 -0.40 3.15
C ALA A 87 8.49 0.04 2.24
N ALA A 88 7.29 0.25 2.79
CA ALA A 88 6.13 0.72 2.04
C ALA A 88 6.32 2.18 1.58
N GLN A 89 6.80 3.03 2.49
CA GLN A 89 7.05 4.44 2.23
C GLN A 89 8.18 4.64 1.21
N GLU A 90 9.24 3.85 1.24
CA GLU A 90 10.34 3.93 0.25
C GLU A 90 9.87 3.74 -1.22
N VAL A 91 8.73 3.09 -1.45
CA VAL A 91 8.12 3.00 -2.80
C VAL A 91 7.68 4.37 -3.33
N LEU A 92 7.34 5.30 -2.42
CA LEU A 92 6.83 6.64 -2.70
C LEU A 92 7.92 7.73 -2.64
N THR A 93 9.05 7.50 -1.98
CA THR A 93 10.22 8.40 -2.10
C THR A 93 10.80 8.32 -3.51
N ASN A 94 10.83 7.13 -4.10
CA ASN A 94 11.38 6.89 -5.43
C ASN A 94 10.31 6.58 -6.47
N LEU A 95 9.59 7.62 -6.92
CA LEU A 95 8.53 7.50 -7.93
C LEU A 95 9.05 7.38 -9.38
N ARG A 96 10.35 7.16 -9.60
CA ARG A 96 10.90 6.98 -10.95
C ARG A 96 10.25 5.79 -11.68
N TRP A 97 9.79 4.79 -10.93
CA TRP A 97 9.10 3.64 -11.50
C TRP A 97 7.81 4.02 -12.25
N VAL A 98 7.18 5.15 -11.92
CA VAL A 98 5.97 5.64 -12.62
C VAL A 98 6.23 5.93 -14.08
N LEU A 99 7.49 6.23 -14.42
CA LEU A 99 7.94 6.52 -15.78
C LEU A 99 8.28 5.25 -16.58
N THR A 100 8.44 4.09 -15.92
CA THR A 100 8.86 2.83 -16.59
C THR A 100 7.82 2.28 -17.57
N GLN A 101 6.55 2.66 -17.40
CA GLN A 101 5.43 2.20 -18.23
C GLN A 101 5.06 3.16 -19.38
N ILE A 102 5.72 4.33 -19.48
CA ILE A 102 5.45 5.31 -20.54
C ILE A 102 5.72 4.72 -21.94
N LEU A 103 6.70 3.80 -22.03
CA LEU A 103 7.11 3.17 -23.29
C LEU A 103 6.22 1.98 -23.71
N GLY A 104 5.34 1.48 -22.84
CA GLY A 104 4.48 0.31 -23.10
C GLY A 104 2.98 0.57 -23.01
N ARG A 105 2.56 1.75 -22.55
CA ARG A 105 1.15 2.11 -22.38
C ARG A 105 0.58 2.52 -23.75
N LYS A 106 -0.39 1.74 -24.26
CA LYS A 106 -1.08 2.03 -25.52
C LYS A 106 -1.83 3.35 -25.39
N GLY A 107 -1.37 4.38 -26.09
CA GLY A 107 -2.06 5.67 -26.14
C GLY A 107 -3.43 5.55 -26.78
N ASN A 108 -4.39 6.33 -26.29
CA ASN A 108 -5.63 6.55 -27.03
C ASN A 108 -5.29 7.37 -28.28
N LYS A 109 -5.73 6.91 -29.45
CA LYS A 109 -5.64 7.68 -30.71
C LYS A 109 -6.40 9.00 -30.54
N ILE A 110 -5.68 10.11 -30.51
CA ILE A 110 -6.31 11.43 -30.62
C ILE A 110 -6.65 11.63 -32.10
N VAL A 111 -7.92 11.48 -32.46
CA VAL A 111 -8.41 11.85 -33.79
C VAL A 111 -8.79 13.33 -33.75
N THR A 112 -7.86 14.22 -34.14
CA THR A 112 -8.18 15.61 -34.42
C THR A 112 -8.94 15.70 -35.73
N ARG A 113 -10.25 16.04 -35.71
CA ARG A 113 -10.94 16.50 -36.92
C ARG A 113 -10.43 17.90 -37.25
N LEU A 114 -9.63 18.04 -38.30
CA LEU A 114 -9.30 19.33 -38.90
C LEU A 114 -9.88 19.40 -40.31
N ARG A 115 -10.48 20.55 -40.64
CA ARG A 115 -10.93 20.91 -41.99
C ARG A 115 -9.69 21.19 -42.85
N HIS A 116 -9.66 20.52 -44.01
CA HIS A 116 -8.85 20.74 -45.23
C HIS A 116 -7.30 20.71 -45.16
N ASP A 117 -6.77 19.72 -45.87
CA ASP A 117 -5.60 19.74 -46.77
C ASP A 117 -4.18 19.87 -46.19
N TYR A 118 -3.94 19.28 -45.02
CA TYR A 118 -2.59 18.93 -44.58
C TYR A 118 -2.55 17.52 -44.01
N VAL A 119 -1.70 16.64 -44.54
CA VAL A 119 -1.53 15.27 -44.04
C VAL A 119 -0.84 15.35 -42.67
N GLN A 120 -1.63 15.23 -41.59
CA GLN A 120 -1.09 15.07 -40.24
C GLN A 120 -0.48 13.68 -40.10
N VAL A 121 0.85 13.61 -40.03
CA VAL A 121 1.54 12.48 -39.40
C VAL A 121 1.15 12.51 -37.92
N SER A 122 0.29 11.58 -37.50
CA SER A 122 -0.07 11.43 -36.09
C SER A 122 1.11 10.84 -35.33
N TYR A 123 1.91 11.70 -34.68
CA TYR A 123 2.84 11.23 -33.67
C TYR A 123 2.01 10.78 -32.46
N GLU A 124 1.96 9.47 -32.23
CA GLU A 124 1.45 8.87 -31.01
C GLU A 124 2.26 9.46 -29.84
N TRP A 125 1.68 10.44 -29.14
CA TRP A 125 2.27 10.90 -27.88
C TRP A 125 2.40 9.68 -26.96
N PRO A 126 3.56 9.44 -26.33
CA PRO A 126 3.68 8.38 -25.33
C PRO A 126 2.54 8.58 -24.33
N ALA A 127 1.88 7.49 -23.91
CA ALA A 127 0.70 7.55 -23.05
C ALA A 127 1.08 7.95 -21.61
N LEU A 128 1.57 9.17 -21.48
CA LEU A 128 1.93 9.82 -20.24
C LEU A 128 0.68 9.94 -19.38
N TRP A 129 0.85 9.70 -18.09
CA TRP A 129 -0.19 9.97 -17.11
C TRP A 129 -0.68 11.41 -17.22
N ILE A 130 -1.97 11.62 -16.99
CA ILE A 130 -2.62 12.91 -17.18
C ILE A 130 -2.00 14.04 -16.36
N TRP A 131 -1.45 13.75 -15.18
CA TRP A 131 -0.71 14.73 -14.37
C TRP A 131 0.68 15.12 -14.93
N PHE A 132 1.22 14.36 -15.90
CA PHE A 132 2.40 14.78 -16.67
C PHE A 132 2.03 15.49 -17.97
N ARG A 133 0.87 15.13 -18.58
CA ARG A 133 0.39 15.74 -19.83
C ARG A 133 -0.20 17.14 -19.64
N CYS A 134 -0.95 17.34 -18.56
CA CYS A 134 -1.61 18.61 -18.32
C CYS A 134 -0.59 19.72 -18.07
N THR A 135 -0.73 20.86 -18.75
CA THR A 135 0.08 22.08 -18.54
C THR A 135 -0.69 23.19 -17.83
N SER A 136 -2.02 23.07 -17.72
CA SER A 136 -2.91 24.09 -17.16
C SER A 136 -2.99 24.10 -15.63
N CYS A 137 -2.77 22.95 -14.97
CA CYS A 137 -2.77 22.88 -13.51
C CYS A 137 -1.41 23.26 -12.92
N LEU A 138 -1.42 23.72 -11.67
CA LEU A 138 -0.22 24.03 -10.89
C LEU A 138 0.78 22.84 -10.93
N PRO A 139 2.02 23.06 -11.38
CA PRO A 139 3.07 22.07 -11.32
C PRO A 139 3.59 21.93 -9.88
N HIS A 140 4.06 20.74 -9.53
CA HIS A 140 4.90 20.55 -8.34
C HIS A 140 6.37 20.84 -8.68
N CYS A 141 7.18 21.23 -7.68
CA CYS A 141 8.61 21.52 -7.89
C CYS A 141 9.45 20.26 -8.20
N ASP A 142 9.17 19.14 -7.53
CA ASP A 142 9.82 17.84 -7.79
C ASP A 142 9.56 17.33 -9.20
N LYS A 143 10.61 17.32 -10.01
CA LYS A 143 10.61 16.70 -11.33
C LYS A 143 11.04 15.24 -11.23
N LEU A 144 10.49 14.41 -12.09
CA LEU A 144 10.84 13.00 -12.20
C LEU A 144 11.62 12.75 -13.50
N VAL A 145 12.73 12.02 -13.38
CA VAL A 145 13.62 11.72 -14.51
C VAL A 145 13.64 10.22 -14.78
N PRO A 146 13.39 9.76 -16.02
CA PRO A 146 13.51 8.36 -16.41
C PRO A 146 14.90 7.79 -16.14
N PHE A 147 15.02 6.46 -16.05
CA PHE A 147 16.33 5.79 -15.95
C PHE A 147 17.16 5.94 -17.23
N SER A 148 16.51 6.11 -18.38
CA SER A 148 17.16 6.31 -19.69
C SER A 148 17.83 7.68 -19.84
N GLY A 149 17.67 8.61 -18.87
CA GLY A 149 18.16 9.98 -19.00
C GLY A 149 17.38 10.85 -19.99
N ALA A 150 16.18 10.40 -20.40
CA ALA A 150 15.25 11.19 -21.21
C ALA A 150 14.70 12.42 -20.46
N ALA A 151 13.89 13.23 -21.14
CA ALA A 151 13.37 14.51 -20.63
C ALA A 151 12.72 14.40 -19.24
N GLU A 152 12.90 15.45 -18.44
CA GLU A 152 12.29 15.58 -17.11
C GLU A 152 10.77 15.73 -17.22
N HIS A 153 10.03 15.09 -16.32
CA HIS A 153 8.57 15.17 -16.24
C HIS A 153 8.12 15.86 -14.96
N THR A 154 7.37 16.95 -15.10
CA THR A 154 6.82 17.71 -13.98
C THR A 154 5.37 17.27 -13.69
N PRO A 155 5.09 16.62 -12.55
CA PRO A 155 3.74 16.26 -12.18
C PRO A 155 2.90 17.47 -11.77
N ARG A 156 1.58 17.34 -11.83
CA ARG A 156 0.64 18.31 -11.25
C ARG A 156 0.52 18.14 -9.74
N MET A 157 0.37 19.27 -9.04
CA MET A 157 0.23 19.35 -7.57
C MET A 157 -0.80 18.36 -7.01
N TRP A 158 -1.97 18.24 -7.63
CA TRP A 158 -3.03 17.37 -7.14
C TRP A 158 -2.62 15.90 -7.06
N TRP A 159 -1.72 15.43 -7.94
CA TRP A 159 -1.25 14.04 -7.90
C TRP A 159 -0.22 13.85 -6.79
N LYS A 160 0.66 14.84 -6.58
CA LYS A 160 1.61 14.83 -5.45
C LYS A 160 0.88 14.86 -4.10
N GLU A 161 -0.16 15.68 -3.97
CA GLU A 161 -1.02 15.68 -2.78
C GLU A 161 -1.69 14.31 -2.52
N TYR A 162 -2.02 13.54 -3.57
CA TYR A 162 -2.47 12.15 -3.43
C TYR A 162 -1.35 11.24 -2.89
N VAL A 163 -0.15 11.33 -3.48
CA VAL A 163 1.03 10.56 -3.05
C VAL A 163 1.33 10.83 -1.58
N ASP A 164 1.27 12.09 -1.14
CA ASP A 164 1.50 12.47 0.25
C ASP A 164 0.43 11.88 1.18
N ARG A 165 -0.85 11.88 0.79
CA ARG A 165 -1.91 11.23 1.58
C ARG A 165 -1.70 9.73 1.71
N VAL A 166 -1.23 9.06 0.65
CA VAL A 166 -0.86 7.64 0.74
C VAL A 166 0.31 7.46 1.71
N TRP A 167 1.35 8.29 1.60
CA TRP A 167 2.52 8.25 2.48
C TRP A 167 2.14 8.30 3.96
N TYR A 168 1.32 9.28 4.35
CA TYR A 168 0.86 9.43 5.73
C TYR A 168 -0.02 8.26 6.19
N ALA A 169 -0.89 7.76 5.31
CA ALA A 169 -1.77 6.64 5.67
C ALA A 169 -0.99 5.32 5.90
N LEU A 170 0.17 5.15 5.26
CA LEU A 170 1.06 4.00 5.46
C LEU A 170 1.74 3.98 6.85
N GLU A 171 1.82 5.11 7.55
CA GLU A 171 2.37 5.16 8.92
C GLU A 171 1.58 4.26 9.87
N GLY A 172 0.25 4.32 9.75
CA GLY A 172 -0.64 3.46 10.54
C GLY A 172 -0.86 2.08 9.92
N ARG A 173 -0.96 2.02 8.59
CA ARG A 173 -1.38 0.82 7.85
C ARG A 173 -0.48 0.56 6.64
N PRO A 174 0.69 -0.08 6.81
CA PRO A 174 1.62 -0.31 5.71
C PRO A 174 1.16 -1.45 4.79
N VAL A 175 0.09 -1.21 4.03
CA VAL A 175 -0.53 -2.15 3.08
C VAL A 175 -0.97 -1.43 1.81
N GLY A 176 -0.85 -2.09 0.67
CA GLY A 176 -1.10 -1.49 -0.64
C GLY A 176 -2.53 -1.00 -0.84
N SER A 177 -3.50 -1.70 -0.25
CA SER A 177 -4.93 -1.36 -0.34
C SER A 177 -5.27 0.08 0.09
N VAL A 178 -4.47 0.70 0.95
CA VAL A 178 -4.63 2.11 1.38
C VAL A 178 -4.64 3.06 0.18
N SER A 179 -3.79 2.81 -0.80
CA SER A 179 -3.72 3.64 -2.01
C SER A 179 -5.04 3.62 -2.81
N GLY A 180 -5.86 2.58 -2.63
CA GLY A 180 -7.15 2.34 -3.28
C GLY A 180 -8.36 3.04 -2.64
N GLU A 181 -8.22 3.66 -1.47
CA GLU A 181 -9.38 4.09 -0.66
C GLU A 181 -9.98 5.41 -1.11
N MET A 182 -11.31 5.51 -1.12
CA MET A 182 -12.02 6.69 -1.64
C MET A 182 -11.61 8.01 -0.97
N ASN A 183 -11.39 8.02 0.35
CA ASN A 183 -10.90 9.18 1.11
C ASN A 183 -9.49 9.63 0.70
N ILE A 184 -8.68 8.75 0.11
CA ILE A 184 -7.36 9.07 -0.41
C ILE A 184 -7.47 9.71 -1.81
N PHE A 185 -8.36 9.19 -2.66
CA PHE A 185 -8.59 9.67 -4.02
C PHE A 185 -9.34 11.00 -4.09
N GLU A 186 -10.45 11.09 -3.37
CA GLU A 186 -11.49 12.09 -3.57
C GLU A 186 -10.94 13.53 -3.61
N PRO A 187 -10.04 13.96 -2.69
CA PRO A 187 -9.54 15.34 -2.72
C PRO A 187 -8.77 15.67 -4.01
N SER A 188 -8.01 14.70 -4.53
CA SER A 188 -7.23 14.86 -5.77
C SER A 188 -8.10 14.83 -7.01
N ILE A 189 -9.08 13.93 -7.06
CA ILE A 189 -10.03 13.87 -8.18
C ILE A 189 -10.86 15.15 -8.22
N ARG A 190 -11.39 15.61 -7.09
CA ARG A 190 -12.15 16.86 -7.00
C ARG A 190 -11.36 18.05 -7.53
N ARG A 191 -10.05 18.10 -7.29
CA ARG A 191 -9.17 19.13 -7.84
C ARG A 191 -8.84 18.94 -9.32
N ALA A 192 -8.69 17.70 -9.78
CA ALA A 192 -8.37 17.41 -11.17
C ALA A 192 -9.56 17.69 -12.11
N VAL A 193 -10.79 17.42 -11.69
CA VAL A 193 -12.00 17.58 -12.54
C VAL A 193 -12.37 19.04 -12.82
N THR A 194 -11.81 20.01 -12.09
CA THR A 194 -11.98 21.44 -12.40
C THR A 194 -11.17 21.88 -13.62
N CYS A 195 -10.21 21.06 -14.06
CA CYS A 195 -9.39 21.32 -15.25
C CYS A 195 -9.94 20.56 -16.45
N THR A 196 -10.20 21.27 -17.54
CA THR A 196 -10.72 20.71 -18.80
C THR A 196 -9.81 19.65 -19.43
N VAL A 197 -8.49 19.73 -19.19
CA VAL A 197 -7.52 18.75 -19.66
C VAL A 197 -7.52 17.50 -18.78
N CYS A 198 -7.55 17.67 -17.46
CA CYS A 198 -7.45 16.55 -16.52
C CYS A 198 -8.76 15.77 -16.38
N ALA A 199 -9.91 16.45 -16.40
CA ALA A 199 -11.21 15.86 -16.07
C ALA A 199 -11.55 14.55 -16.80
N PRO A 200 -11.27 14.37 -18.11
CA PRO A 200 -11.62 13.15 -18.82
C PRO A 200 -10.88 11.90 -18.33
N ASP A 201 -9.61 12.04 -17.98
CA ASP A 201 -8.72 10.91 -17.69
C ASP A 201 -8.29 10.81 -16.21
N ALA A 202 -8.52 11.86 -15.39
CA ALA A 202 -8.01 11.95 -14.02
C ALA A 202 -8.36 10.73 -13.16
N TYR A 203 -9.63 10.32 -13.15
CA TYR A 203 -10.06 9.17 -12.36
C TYR A 203 -9.45 7.87 -12.87
N LYS A 204 -9.49 7.65 -14.18
CA LYS A 204 -8.97 6.44 -14.82
C LYS A 204 -7.47 6.27 -14.55
N ASP A 205 -6.70 7.33 -14.82
CA ASP A 205 -5.26 7.33 -14.64
C ASP A 205 -4.87 7.19 -13.16
N LEU A 206 -5.57 7.89 -12.25
CA LEU A 206 -5.27 7.77 -10.83
C LEU A 206 -5.60 6.37 -10.30
N LYS A 207 -6.70 5.77 -10.77
CA LYS A 207 -7.09 4.40 -10.40
C LYS A 207 -6.06 3.38 -10.86
N GLU A 208 -5.66 3.43 -12.13
CA GLU A 208 -4.64 2.53 -12.67
C GLU A 208 -3.30 2.69 -11.93
N PHE A 209 -2.90 3.93 -11.62
CA PHE A 209 -1.71 4.17 -10.81
C PHE A 209 -1.83 3.63 -9.39
N SER A 210 -2.98 3.77 -8.73
CA SER A 210 -3.20 3.25 -7.38
C SER A 210 -3.04 1.73 -7.32
N GLU A 211 -3.52 1.00 -8.34
CA GLU A 211 -3.44 -0.47 -8.39
C GLU A 211 -1.97 -0.91 -8.55
N GLN A 212 -1.21 -0.19 -9.39
CA GLN A 212 0.23 -0.43 -9.52
C GLN A 212 0.99 -0.09 -8.23
N LEU A 213 0.64 1.02 -7.59
CA LEU A 213 1.23 1.45 -6.32
C LEU A 213 0.94 0.44 -5.21
N ALA A 214 -0.30 -0.05 -5.11
CA ALA A 214 -0.72 -1.07 -4.15
C ALA A 214 0.13 -2.34 -4.29
N SER A 215 0.26 -2.86 -5.51
CA SER A 215 1.07 -4.05 -5.78
C SER A 215 2.54 -3.87 -5.39
N ARG A 216 3.10 -2.67 -5.60
CA ARG A 216 4.48 -2.37 -5.22
C ARG A 216 4.68 -2.26 -3.72
N ILE A 217 3.76 -1.61 -3.02
CA ILE A 217 3.75 -1.54 -1.56
C ILE A 217 3.68 -2.95 -0.98
N ASP A 218 2.72 -3.77 -1.42
CA ASP A 218 2.55 -5.13 -0.90
C ASP A 218 3.78 -5.99 -1.19
N LYS A 219 4.40 -5.85 -2.37
CA LYS A 219 5.66 -6.51 -2.70
C LYS A 219 6.79 -6.07 -1.78
N ALA A 220 6.99 -4.76 -1.56
CA ALA A 220 8.05 -4.25 -0.70
C ALA A 220 7.88 -4.72 0.75
N VAL A 221 6.66 -4.65 1.28
CA VAL A 221 6.31 -5.13 2.63
C VAL A 221 6.53 -6.64 2.75
N SER A 222 6.22 -7.42 1.72
CA SER A 222 6.41 -8.88 1.73
C SER A 222 7.88 -9.31 1.83
N MET A 223 8.82 -8.46 1.40
CA MET A 223 10.26 -8.70 1.50
C MET A 223 10.82 -8.41 2.89
N VAL A 224 10.06 -7.75 3.77
CA VAL A 224 10.47 -7.53 5.15
C VAL A 224 10.40 -8.85 5.90
N GLY A 225 11.56 -9.33 6.36
CA GLY A 225 11.67 -10.54 7.17
C GLY A 225 10.69 -10.49 8.34
N GLN A 226 9.97 -11.60 8.55
CA GLN A 226 9.06 -11.77 9.69
C GLN A 226 9.78 -11.50 11.01
N PRO A 227 9.07 -11.18 12.11
CA PRO A 227 9.71 -11.09 13.41
C PRO A 227 10.34 -12.45 13.75
N VAL A 228 11.66 -12.59 13.52
CA VAL A 228 12.41 -13.84 13.64
C VAL A 228 12.80 -14.07 15.11
N ASN A 229 12.60 -15.31 15.58
CA ASN A 229 13.18 -15.95 16.77
C ASN A 229 13.06 -15.23 18.12
N VAL A 230 11.88 -15.27 18.73
CA VAL A 230 11.74 -15.27 20.21
C VAL A 230 11.17 -16.62 20.70
N TYR A 231 11.18 -17.63 19.83
CA TYR A 231 10.34 -18.83 19.98
C TYR A 231 11.12 -20.11 20.36
N SER A 232 12.45 -20.01 20.47
CA SER A 232 13.35 -21.18 20.57
C SER A 232 14.29 -21.13 21.78
N SER A 233 13.93 -20.41 22.84
CA SER A 233 14.75 -20.31 24.07
C SER A 233 13.91 -20.41 25.33
N LYS A 234 13.01 -21.39 25.37
CA LYS A 234 12.61 -22.02 26.63
C LYS A 234 13.14 -23.44 26.64
#